data_AF-A0A2G0XB52-F1
#
_entry.id   AF-A0A2G0XB52-F1
#
_cell.length_a   1.000
_cell.length_b   1.000
_cell.length_c   1.000
_cell.angle_alpha   90.00
_cell.angle_beta   90.00
_cell.angle_gamma   90.00
#
_symmetry.space_group_name_H-M   'P 1'
#
loop_
_entity.id
_entity.type
_entity.pdbx_description
1 polymer ?
#
loop_
_entity_poly.entity_id
_entity_poly.type
_entity_poly.pdbx_seq_one_letter_code
_entity_poly.pdbx_strand_id
1 'polypeptide(L)'
;MTTDAIAPGSEILKKTQRGLSANLLRAMQVSGITESGEPKKLTQQHLSKDSGVARSTISKYLTQHTEANPDLETLCRLASALNISPALLLMSEEDWLQLARALLEVGHVRNNESISSMIEVLGNEQNNRPLTRAATVLRMAKYVGVENRSDSALGRKVQQGILATAAMPAHPDFEQGIYTHLLPLCIVMGARIIDPGATHES
;
A
#
# COMPACT_ATOMS: atom_id res chain seq x y z
N MET A 1 -36.09 10.54 2.66
CA MET A 1 -34.74 10.15 3.12
C MET A 1 -33.89 9.96 1.88
N THR A 2 -33.13 10.98 1.52
CA THR A 2 -32.25 10.96 0.34
C THR A 2 -31.03 10.11 0.68
N THR A 3 -30.88 9.01 -0.06
CA THR A 3 -29.69 8.19 -0.08
C THR A 3 -28.54 9.08 -0.57
N ASP A 4 -27.71 9.58 0.35
CA ASP A 4 -26.49 10.27 -0.01
C ASP A 4 -25.64 9.31 -0.84
N ALA A 5 -25.56 9.58 -2.15
CA ALA A 5 -24.67 8.90 -3.05
C ALA A 5 -23.24 9.16 -2.56
N ILE A 6 -22.66 8.19 -1.85
CA ILE A 6 -21.27 8.23 -1.38
C ILE A 6 -20.38 8.53 -2.59
N ALA A 7 -19.77 9.72 -2.61
CA ALA A 7 -18.92 10.16 -3.69
C ALA A 7 -17.77 9.14 -3.89
N PRO A 8 -17.47 8.72 -5.13
CA PRO A 8 -16.38 7.78 -5.41
C PRO A 8 -15.06 8.26 -4.77
N GLY A 9 -14.45 7.43 -3.92
CA GLY A 9 -13.19 7.75 -3.23
C GLY A 9 -13.33 8.25 -1.79
N SER A 10 -14.54 8.64 -1.33
CA SER A 10 -14.75 9.10 0.05
C SER A 10 -14.51 8.00 1.10
N GLU A 11 -14.78 6.74 0.78
CA GLU A 11 -14.48 5.61 1.65
C GLU A 11 -12.97 5.35 1.76
N ILE A 12 -12.26 5.38 0.63
CA ILE A 12 -10.80 5.24 0.57
C ILE A 12 -10.13 6.35 1.40
N LEU A 13 -10.61 7.59 1.24
CA LEU A 13 -10.13 8.72 2.03
C LEU A 13 -10.32 8.45 3.53
N LYS A 14 -11.53 8.08 3.97
CA LYS A 14 -11.79 7.78 5.38
C LYS A 14 -10.93 6.64 5.92
N LYS A 15 -10.74 5.55 5.15
CA LYS A 15 -9.86 4.44 5.53
C LYS A 15 -8.41 4.92 5.69
N THR A 16 -7.92 5.71 4.73
CA THR A 16 -6.56 6.27 4.73
C THR A 16 -6.34 7.22 5.91
N GLN A 17 -7.30 8.11 6.20
CA GLN A 17 -7.23 9.03 7.33
C GLN A 17 -7.18 8.29 8.68
N ARG A 18 -8.00 7.24 8.84
CA ARG A 18 -7.95 6.38 10.03
C ARG A 18 -6.61 5.65 10.14
N GLY A 19 -6.12 5.12 9.01
CA GLY A 19 -4.80 4.50 8.91
C GLY A 19 -3.71 5.46 9.39
N LEU A 20 -3.69 6.68 8.86
CA LEU A 20 -2.76 7.74 9.27
C LEU A 20 -2.79 7.98 10.78
N SER A 21 -3.97 8.23 11.36
CA SER A 21 -4.10 8.47 12.80
C SER A 21 -3.60 7.29 13.63
N ALA A 22 -4.01 6.07 13.28
CA ALA A 22 -3.64 4.86 13.99
C ALA A 22 -2.13 4.57 13.89
N ASN A 23 -1.56 4.69 12.70
CA ASN A 23 -0.15 4.43 12.44
C ASN A 23 0.75 5.47 13.10
N LEU A 24 0.38 6.75 13.04
CA LEU A 24 1.11 7.82 13.71
C LEU A 24 1.12 7.58 15.23
N LEU A 25 -0.03 7.22 15.81
CA LEU A 25 -0.14 6.92 17.23
C LEU A 25 0.74 5.71 17.62
N ARG A 26 0.66 4.61 16.84
CA ARG A 26 1.42 3.38 17.08
C ARG A 26 2.93 3.62 16.96
N ALA A 27 3.37 4.32 15.92
CA ALA A 27 4.78 4.69 15.75
C ALA A 27 5.28 5.49 16.96
N MET A 28 4.52 6.51 17.38
CA MET A 28 4.87 7.28 18.57
C MET A 28 4.93 6.45 19.86
N GLN A 29 4.27 5.29 19.97
CA GLN A 29 4.39 4.45 21.17
C GLN A 29 5.77 3.77 21.29
N VAL A 30 6.51 3.62 20.18
CA VAL A 30 7.72 2.79 20.13
C VAL A 30 8.95 3.50 19.54
N SER A 31 8.80 4.66 18.90
CA SER A 31 9.89 5.37 18.22
C SER A 31 10.80 6.20 19.13
N GLY A 32 10.55 6.26 20.45
CA GLY A 32 11.49 6.86 21.39
C GLY A 32 12.54 5.85 21.84
N ILE A 33 13.70 6.33 22.31
CA ILE A 33 14.77 5.47 22.83
C ILE A 33 15.17 5.92 24.25
N THR A 34 15.34 4.98 25.19
CA THR A 34 15.88 5.24 26.54
C THR A 34 17.40 5.46 26.50
N GLU A 35 18.01 5.85 27.62
CA GLU A 35 19.47 5.93 27.71
C GLU A 35 20.15 4.57 27.50
N SER A 36 19.46 3.48 27.83
CA SER A 36 19.93 2.10 27.63
C SER A 36 19.69 1.55 26.22
N GLY A 37 19.09 2.33 25.30
CA GLY A 37 18.78 1.88 23.94
C GLY A 37 17.43 1.17 23.77
N GLU A 38 16.61 1.09 24.82
CA GLU A 38 15.33 0.37 24.77
C GLU A 38 14.21 1.25 24.17
N PRO A 39 13.23 0.65 23.46
CA PRO A 39 12.08 1.38 22.93
C PRO A 39 11.26 2.04 24.04
N LYS A 40 10.86 3.30 23.82
CA LYS A 40 9.92 4.04 24.67
C LYS A 40 8.97 4.87 23.82
N LYS A 41 7.97 5.45 24.50
CA LYS A 41 7.05 6.40 23.86
C LYS A 41 7.79 7.69 23.47
N LEU A 42 7.62 8.09 22.22
CA LEU A 42 7.97 9.41 21.71
C LEU A 42 6.86 10.41 22.08
N THR A 43 7.23 11.52 22.71
CA THR A 43 6.24 12.54 23.08
C THR A 43 5.87 13.40 21.87
N GLN A 44 4.67 13.97 21.86
CA GLN A 44 4.27 14.93 20.81
C GLN A 44 5.20 16.14 20.76
N GLN A 45 5.80 16.54 21.90
CA GLN A 45 6.75 17.65 21.95
C GLN A 45 8.05 17.31 21.23
N HIS A 46 8.58 16.09 21.41
CA HIS A 46 9.75 15.63 20.66
C HIS A 46 9.44 15.55 19.17
N LEU A 47 8.34 14.88 18.79
CA LEU A 47 7.94 14.79 17.39
C LEU A 47 7.74 16.18 16.76
N SER A 48 7.15 17.13 17.51
CA SER A 48 6.97 18.52 17.07
C SER A 48 8.29 19.22 16.82
N LYS A 49 9.27 19.04 17.71
CA LYS A 49 10.60 19.60 17.57
C LYS A 49 11.32 19.04 16.35
N ASP A 50 11.29 17.73 16.15
CA ASP A 50 12.08 17.05 15.14
C ASP A 50 11.46 17.17 13.74
N SER A 51 10.13 17.10 13.64
CA SER A 51 9.42 17.33 12.38
C SER A 51 9.24 18.81 12.05
N GLY A 52 9.32 19.69 13.06
CA GLY A 52 8.91 21.10 13.00
C GLY A 52 7.42 21.31 12.71
N VAL A 53 6.58 20.28 12.89
CA VAL A 53 5.11 20.38 12.81
C VAL A 53 4.59 20.80 14.18
N ALA A 54 3.65 21.75 14.23
CA ALA A 54 3.11 22.24 15.50
C ALA A 54 2.46 21.10 16.33
N ARG A 55 2.72 21.09 17.64
CA ARG A 55 2.15 20.08 18.56
C ARG A 55 0.62 20.00 18.48
N SER A 56 -0.06 21.14 18.32
CA SER A 56 -1.52 21.19 18.16
C SER A 56 -1.98 20.48 16.88
N THR A 57 -1.25 20.62 15.78
CA THR A 57 -1.49 19.91 14.52
C THR A 57 -1.29 18.40 14.69
N ILE A 58 -0.20 17.97 15.33
CA ILE A 58 0.03 16.56 15.67
C ILE A 58 -1.12 16.00 16.51
N SER A 59 -1.56 16.76 17.53
CA SER A 59 -2.68 16.35 18.38
C SER A 59 -3.96 16.12 17.59
N LYS A 60 -4.26 16.96 16.58
CA LYS A 60 -5.43 16.78 15.69
C LYS A 60 -5.35 15.49 14.87
N TYR A 61 -4.15 15.08 14.45
CA TYR A 61 -3.98 13.84 13.70
C TYR A 61 -4.09 12.60 14.58
N LEU A 62 -3.76 12.71 15.87
CA LEU A 62 -3.86 11.59 16.81
C LEU A 62 -5.27 11.35 17.34
N THR A 63 -6.15 12.35 17.28
CA THR A 63 -7.55 12.21 17.71
C THR A 63 -8.38 11.52 16.63
N GLN A 64 -8.87 10.31 16.91
CA GLN A 64 -9.68 9.49 15.99
C GLN A 64 -11.02 10.12 15.58
N HIS A 65 -11.40 11.24 16.19
CA HIS A 65 -12.63 11.99 15.89
C HIS A 65 -12.45 13.08 14.82
N THR A 66 -11.21 13.42 14.48
CA THR A 66 -10.90 14.40 13.44
C THR A 66 -10.37 13.71 12.20
N GLU A 67 -10.85 14.14 11.03
CA GLU A 67 -10.38 13.67 9.73
C GLU A 67 -8.93 14.11 9.51
N ALA A 68 -7.97 13.25 9.85
CA ALA A 68 -6.55 13.54 9.73
C ALA A 68 -6.15 13.70 8.26
N ASN A 69 -5.97 14.94 7.82
CA ASN A 69 -5.69 15.27 6.42
C ASN A 69 -4.48 16.23 6.32
N PRO A 70 -3.25 15.77 6.58
CA PRO A 70 -2.06 16.57 6.33
C PRO A 70 -1.86 16.79 4.83
N ASP A 71 -1.25 17.92 4.49
CA ASP A 71 -0.66 18.05 3.16
C ASP A 71 0.57 17.13 3.03
N LEU A 72 1.05 16.99 1.79
CA LEU A 72 2.16 16.09 1.49
C LEU A 72 3.45 16.51 2.22
N GLU A 73 3.70 17.82 2.37
CA GLU A 73 4.88 18.32 3.07
C GLU A 73 4.84 17.91 4.56
N THR A 74 3.71 18.13 5.22
CA THR A 74 3.49 17.77 6.63
C THR A 74 3.64 16.28 6.83
N LEU A 75 3.04 15.46 5.95
CA LEU A 75 3.17 14.00 6.00
C LEU A 75 4.64 13.56 5.89
N CYS A 76 5.39 14.10 4.92
CA CYS A 76 6.80 13.77 4.72
C CYS A 76 7.66 14.19 5.91
N ARG A 77 7.40 15.35 6.52
CA ARG A 77 8.13 15.83 7.70
C ARG A 77 7.88 14.94 8.93
N LEU A 78 6.63 14.51 9.14
CA LEU A 78 6.29 13.55 10.20
C LEU A 78 6.96 12.20 9.98
N ALA A 79 6.89 11.67 8.75
CA ALA A 79 7.52 10.40 8.38
C ALA A 79 9.05 10.45 8.55
N SER A 80 9.68 11.54 8.12
CA SER A 80 11.13 11.77 8.28
C SER A 80 11.54 11.82 9.74
N ALA A 81 10.79 12.50 10.60
CA ALA A 81 11.07 12.57 12.03
C ALA A 81 10.93 11.20 12.74
N LEU A 82 10.10 10.32 12.19
CA LEU A 82 9.93 8.94 12.64
C LEU A 82 10.86 7.94 11.94
N ASN A 83 11.68 8.40 10.99
CA ASN A 83 12.56 7.60 10.15
C ASN A 83 11.84 6.43 9.43
N ILE A 84 10.69 6.73 8.82
CA ILE A 84 9.89 5.77 8.04
C ILE A 84 9.45 6.37 6.69
N SER A 85 8.99 5.52 5.77
CA SER A 85 8.37 5.98 4.53
C SER A 85 6.98 6.60 4.78
N PRO A 86 6.62 7.72 4.12
CA PRO A 86 5.27 8.28 4.17
C PRO A 86 4.16 7.28 3.81
N ALA A 87 4.46 6.32 2.93
CA ALA A 87 3.50 5.29 2.54
C ALA A 87 3.07 4.42 3.73
N LEU A 88 3.98 4.10 4.65
CA LEU A 88 3.68 3.29 5.83
C LEU A 88 2.72 3.99 6.80
N LEU A 89 2.74 5.33 6.84
CA LEU A 89 1.77 6.10 7.61
C LEU A 89 0.38 6.02 6.98
N LEU A 90 0.27 5.99 5.65
CA LEU A 90 -1.00 6.01 4.94
C LEU A 90 -1.67 4.63 4.78
N MET A 91 -0.91 3.55 4.94
CA MET A 91 -1.44 2.19 4.81
C MET A 91 -2.47 1.84 5.89
N SER A 92 -3.64 1.38 5.47
CA SER A 92 -4.64 0.77 6.35
C SER A 92 -4.24 -0.66 6.76
N GLU A 93 -4.94 -1.22 7.75
CA GLU A 93 -4.75 -2.62 8.16
C GLU A 93 -5.05 -3.61 7.02
N GLU A 94 -5.99 -3.26 6.14
CA GLU A 94 -6.33 -4.04 4.95
C GLU A 94 -5.19 -4.04 3.92
N ASP A 95 -4.51 -2.90 3.73
CA ASP A 95 -3.33 -2.80 2.86
C ASP A 95 -2.21 -3.72 3.36
N TRP A 96 -1.97 -3.75 4.68
CA TRP A 96 -0.99 -4.64 5.31
C TRP A 96 -1.31 -6.12 5.11
N LEU A 97 -2.58 -6.51 5.30
CA LEU A 97 -3.01 -7.89 5.08
C LEU A 97 -2.80 -8.32 3.63
N GLN A 98 -3.01 -7.42 2.67
CA GLN A 98 -2.91 -7.75 1.25
C GLN A 98 -1.46 -7.82 0.79
N LEU A 99 -0.57 -6.98 1.33
CA LEU A 99 0.87 -7.18 1.18
C LEU A 99 1.30 -8.54 1.73
N ALA A 100 0.84 -8.91 2.94
CA ALA A 100 1.18 -10.21 3.53
C ALA A 100 0.70 -11.39 2.67
N ARG A 101 -0.52 -11.32 2.12
CA ARG A 101 -1.02 -12.32 1.17
C ARG A 101 -0.19 -12.36 -0.11
N ALA A 102 0.19 -11.21 -0.67
CA ALA A 102 1.08 -11.15 -1.83
C ALA A 102 2.42 -11.86 -1.58
N LEU A 103 3.00 -11.68 -0.39
CA LEU A 103 4.22 -12.36 0.02
C LEU A 103 4.05 -13.88 0.09
N LEU A 104 2.91 -14.37 0.60
CA LEU A 104 2.62 -15.81 0.65
C LEU A 104 2.43 -16.41 -0.74
N GLU A 105 1.74 -15.70 -1.64
CA GLU A 105 1.57 -16.13 -3.03
C GLU A 105 2.91 -16.28 -3.77
N VAL A 106 3.92 -15.47 -3.44
CA VAL A 106 5.27 -15.62 -3.99
C VAL A 106 5.84 -17.01 -3.70
N GLY A 107 5.58 -17.55 -2.50
CA GLY A 107 6.02 -18.89 -2.11
C GLY A 107 5.36 -20.00 -2.92
N HIS A 108 4.07 -19.84 -3.27
CA HIS A 108 3.31 -20.81 -4.06
C HIS A 108 3.63 -20.76 -5.56
N VAL A 109 3.90 -19.56 -6.05
CA VAL A 109 4.19 -19.29 -7.46
C VAL A 109 5.60 -19.71 -7.88
N ARG A 110 6.52 -19.87 -6.93
CA ARG A 110 7.94 -20.20 -7.18
C ARG A 110 8.17 -21.52 -7.93
N ASN A 111 7.20 -22.44 -7.93
CA ASN A 111 7.29 -23.73 -8.64
C ASN A 111 6.49 -23.75 -9.97
N ASN A 112 6.06 -22.59 -10.48
CA ASN A 112 5.30 -22.49 -11.72
C ASN A 112 6.17 -21.93 -12.85
N GLU A 113 6.47 -22.76 -13.86
CA GLU A 113 7.29 -22.37 -15.02
C GLU A 113 6.67 -21.22 -15.84
N SER A 114 5.34 -21.21 -16.01
CA SER A 114 4.67 -20.14 -16.76
C SER A 114 4.81 -18.80 -16.05
N ILE A 115 4.70 -18.77 -14.73
CA ILE A 115 4.85 -17.53 -13.96
C ILE A 115 6.32 -17.11 -13.89
N SER A 116 7.25 -18.05 -13.79
CA SER A 116 8.69 -17.77 -13.83
C SER A 116 9.10 -17.08 -15.14
N SER A 117 8.63 -17.57 -16.29
CA SER A 117 8.90 -16.93 -17.59
C SER A 117 8.32 -15.52 -17.71
N MET A 118 7.13 -15.26 -17.15
CA MET A 118 6.55 -13.91 -17.13
C MET A 118 7.35 -12.94 -16.24
N ILE A 119 7.94 -13.46 -15.16
CA ILE A 119 8.75 -12.71 -14.21
C ILE A 119 10.11 -12.36 -14.83
N GLU A 120 10.73 -13.27 -15.56
CA GLU A 120 11.95 -12.98 -16.34
C GLU A 120 11.71 -11.88 -17.38
N VAL A 121 10.56 -11.88 -18.04
CA VAL A 121 10.17 -10.80 -18.96
C VAL A 121 10.07 -9.45 -18.24
N LEU A 122 9.60 -9.43 -17.00
CA LEU A 122 9.48 -8.21 -16.18
C LEU A 122 10.80 -7.71 -15.61
N GLY A 123 11.77 -8.60 -15.37
CA GLY A 123 13.10 -8.26 -14.87
C GLY A 123 14.08 -7.78 -15.97
N ASN A 124 13.71 -7.83 -17.24
CA ASN A 124 14.55 -7.34 -18.32
C ASN A 124 14.38 -5.82 -18.50
N GLU A 125 15.47 -5.05 -18.36
CA GLU A 125 15.50 -3.58 -18.53
C GLU A 125 14.84 -3.10 -19.84
N GLN A 126 14.96 -3.86 -20.94
CA GLN A 126 14.35 -3.50 -22.22
C GLN A 126 12.80 -3.56 -22.20
N ASN A 127 12.25 -4.31 -21.24
CA ASN A 127 10.81 -4.49 -21.03
C ASN A 127 10.24 -3.57 -19.94
N ASN A 128 11.03 -2.64 -19.38
CA ASN A 128 10.57 -1.70 -18.37
C ASN A 128 9.63 -0.59 -18.89
N ARG A 129 9.28 -0.61 -20.17
CA ARG A 129 8.26 0.29 -20.71
C ARG A 129 6.93 0.05 -19.98
N PRO A 130 6.25 1.10 -19.50
CA PRO A 130 5.01 0.96 -18.72
C PRO A 130 3.96 0.03 -19.36
N LEU A 131 3.77 0.13 -20.67
CA LEU A 131 2.83 -0.72 -21.41
C LEU A 131 3.24 -2.21 -21.47
N THR A 132 4.52 -2.50 -21.65
CA THR A 132 5.05 -3.87 -21.69
C THR A 132 4.94 -4.53 -20.31
N ARG A 133 5.24 -3.77 -19.25
CA ARG A 133 5.06 -4.21 -17.86
C ARG A 133 3.59 -4.48 -17.56
N ALA A 134 2.71 -3.52 -17.88
CA ALA A 134 1.28 -3.64 -17.64
C ALA A 134 0.66 -4.85 -18.38
N ALA A 135 1.04 -5.09 -19.64
CA ALA A 135 0.58 -6.25 -20.40
C ALA A 135 1.05 -7.58 -19.79
N THR A 136 2.27 -7.63 -19.25
CA THR A 136 2.83 -8.84 -18.64
C THR A 136 2.21 -9.14 -17.28
N VAL A 137 2.01 -8.12 -16.44
CA VAL A 137 1.30 -8.26 -15.17
C VAL A 137 -0.18 -8.65 -15.39
N LEU A 138 -0.83 -8.15 -16.45
CA LEU A 138 -2.20 -8.57 -16.79
C LEU A 138 -2.29 -10.06 -17.16
N ARG A 139 -1.30 -10.59 -17.89
CA ARG A 139 -1.22 -12.04 -18.17
C ARG A 139 -1.06 -12.81 -16.87
N MET A 140 -0.18 -12.36 -15.99
CA MET A 140 0.04 -12.96 -14.68
C MET A 140 -1.22 -12.95 -13.79
N ALA A 141 -1.98 -11.86 -13.77
CA ALA A 141 -3.24 -11.76 -13.04
C ALA A 141 -4.26 -12.83 -13.47
N LYS A 142 -4.33 -13.12 -14.79
CA LYS A 142 -5.19 -14.20 -15.32
C LYS A 142 -4.74 -15.57 -14.84
N TYR A 143 -3.43 -15.82 -14.77
CA TYR A 143 -2.88 -17.09 -14.30
C TYR A 143 -3.10 -17.33 -12.81
N VAL A 144 -3.10 -16.28 -11.98
CA VAL A 144 -3.31 -16.37 -10.52
C VAL A 144 -4.82 -16.38 -10.15
N GLY A 145 -5.70 -16.52 -11.15
CA GLY A 145 -7.14 -16.60 -10.90
C GLY A 145 -7.73 -15.31 -10.32
N VAL A 146 -7.15 -14.14 -10.62
CA VAL A 146 -7.91 -12.88 -10.49
C VAL A 146 -9.01 -12.94 -11.52
N GLU A 147 -10.19 -13.43 -11.11
CA GLU A 147 -11.31 -13.69 -12.00
C GLU A 147 -11.67 -12.44 -12.80
N ASN A 148 -11.40 -12.51 -14.09
CA ASN A 148 -11.88 -11.57 -15.08
C ASN A 148 -13.38 -11.83 -15.28
N ARG A 149 -14.23 -11.28 -14.41
CA ARG A 149 -15.54 -10.82 -14.89
C ARG A 149 -15.31 -9.52 -15.66
N SER A 150 -14.59 -9.60 -16.78
CA SER A 150 -14.23 -8.46 -17.64
C SER A 150 -15.44 -7.65 -18.08
N ASP A 151 -16.60 -8.30 -18.11
CA ASP A 151 -17.87 -7.72 -18.55
C ASP A 151 -18.58 -6.95 -17.42
N SER A 152 -18.17 -7.14 -16.17
CA SER A 152 -18.67 -6.36 -15.05
C SER A 152 -17.94 -5.02 -14.94
N ALA A 153 -18.66 -3.97 -14.49
CA ALA A 153 -18.04 -2.67 -14.20
C ALA A 153 -16.92 -2.77 -13.14
N LEU A 154 -17.02 -3.77 -12.26
CA LEU A 154 -16.07 -4.08 -11.20
C LEU A 154 -14.76 -4.67 -11.76
N GLY A 155 -14.86 -5.68 -12.63
CA GLY A 155 -13.70 -6.29 -13.29
C GLY A 155 -12.89 -5.27 -14.10
N ARG A 156 -13.55 -4.31 -14.77
CA ARG A 156 -12.87 -3.20 -15.47
C ARG A 156 -12.09 -2.30 -14.52
N LYS A 157 -12.62 -2.00 -13.32
CA LYS A 157 -11.90 -1.19 -12.31
C LYS A 157 -10.69 -1.93 -11.73
N VAL A 158 -10.84 -3.22 -11.43
CA VAL A 158 -9.72 -4.07 -10.96
C VAL A 158 -8.62 -4.10 -12.01
N GLN A 159 -8.98 -4.34 -13.28
CA GLN A 159 -8.04 -4.31 -14.39
C GLN A 159 -7.33 -2.96 -14.50
N GLN A 160 -8.06 -1.84 -14.40
CA GLN A 160 -7.46 -0.51 -14.42
C GLN A 160 -6.46 -0.30 -13.28
N GLY A 161 -6.78 -0.78 -12.07
CA GLY A 161 -5.88 -0.74 -10.92
C GLY A 161 -4.59 -1.53 -11.15
N ILE A 162 -4.69 -2.75 -11.69
CA ILE A 162 -3.53 -3.59 -12.03
C ILE A 162 -2.62 -2.87 -13.03
N LEU A 163 -3.20 -2.32 -14.10
CA LEU A 163 -2.44 -1.63 -15.14
C LEU A 163 -1.76 -0.37 -14.61
N ALA A 164 -2.46 0.41 -13.78
CA ALA A 164 -1.92 1.63 -13.18
C ALA A 164 -0.73 1.33 -12.26
N THR A 165 -0.84 0.32 -11.39
CA THR A 165 0.24 -0.03 -10.47
C THR A 165 1.43 -0.67 -11.19
N ALA A 166 1.19 -1.46 -12.25
CA ALA A 166 2.26 -2.05 -13.07
C ALA A 166 3.12 -1.01 -13.83
N ALA A 167 2.55 0.16 -14.09
CA ALA A 167 3.23 1.28 -14.74
C ALA A 167 4.14 2.08 -13.80
N MET A 168 4.05 1.86 -12.48
CA MET A 168 4.86 2.59 -11.51
C MET A 168 6.35 2.19 -11.60
N PRO A 169 7.28 3.15 -11.42
CA PRO A 169 8.71 2.86 -11.48
C PRO A 169 9.10 1.88 -10.36
N ALA A 170 9.88 0.86 -10.73
CA ALA A 170 10.46 -0.10 -9.81
C ALA A 170 11.90 0.31 -9.47
N HIS A 171 12.35 -0.02 -8.25
CA HIS A 171 13.77 0.08 -7.93
C HIS A 171 14.55 -0.95 -8.79
N PRO A 172 15.74 -0.61 -9.33
CA PRO A 172 16.53 -1.53 -10.17
C PRO A 172 16.78 -2.90 -9.54
N ASP A 173 16.96 -2.96 -8.21
CA ASP A 173 17.13 -4.23 -7.49
C ASP A 173 15.93 -5.18 -7.59
N PHE A 174 14.72 -4.71 -7.97
CA PHE A 174 13.59 -5.60 -8.28
C PHE A 174 13.80 -6.39 -9.57
N GLU A 175 14.79 -6.06 -10.38
CA GLU A 175 15.12 -6.78 -11.61
C GLU A 175 16.01 -8.00 -11.36
N GLN A 176 16.44 -8.21 -10.11
CA GLN A 176 17.36 -9.28 -9.75
C GLN A 176 16.82 -10.18 -8.62
N GLY A 177 16.97 -11.49 -8.81
CA GLY A 177 16.73 -12.49 -7.76
C GLY A 177 15.27 -12.61 -7.32
N ILE A 178 15.06 -12.85 -6.03
CA ILE A 178 13.72 -13.12 -5.47
C ILE A 178 12.76 -11.92 -5.59
N TYR A 179 13.30 -10.71 -5.73
CA TYR A 179 12.53 -9.46 -5.79
C TYR A 179 11.75 -9.31 -7.10
N THR A 180 12.21 -9.93 -8.18
CA THR A 180 11.48 -9.94 -9.46
C THR A 180 10.11 -10.61 -9.34
N HIS A 181 9.97 -11.57 -8.41
CA HIS A 181 8.70 -12.23 -8.12
C HIS A 181 7.77 -11.39 -7.23
N LEU A 182 8.33 -10.55 -6.35
CA LEU A 182 7.58 -9.86 -5.30
C LEU A 182 6.72 -8.71 -5.84
N LEU A 183 7.29 -7.85 -6.69
CA LEU A 183 6.59 -6.65 -7.15
C LEU A 183 5.35 -6.96 -8.01
N PRO A 184 5.39 -7.87 -9.00
CA PRO A 184 4.22 -8.21 -9.80
C PRO A 184 3.10 -8.84 -8.96
N LEU A 185 3.44 -9.64 -7.95
CA LEU A 185 2.45 -10.25 -7.05
C LEU A 185 1.82 -9.22 -6.11
N CYS A 186 2.60 -8.26 -5.59
CA CYS A 186 2.07 -7.12 -4.85
C CYS A 186 1.11 -6.28 -5.70
N ILE A 187 1.40 -6.09 -7.00
CA ILE A 187 0.52 -5.38 -7.93
C ILE A 187 -0.81 -6.12 -8.12
N VAL A 188 -0.76 -7.43 -8.38
CA VAL A 188 -1.93 -8.26 -8.64
C VAL A 188 -2.82 -8.36 -7.40
N MET A 189 -2.22 -8.52 -6.21
CA MET A 189 -2.94 -8.63 -4.94
C MET A 189 -3.43 -7.28 -4.42
N GLY A 190 -2.68 -6.20 -4.63
CA GLY A 190 -3.08 -4.84 -4.27
C GLY A 190 -4.34 -4.37 -5.01
N ALA A 191 -4.57 -4.82 -6.25
CA ALA A 191 -5.79 -4.51 -6.99
C ALA A 191 -7.07 -5.11 -6.37
N ARG A 192 -6.95 -6.14 -5.52
CA ARG A 192 -8.07 -6.73 -4.77
C ARG A 192 -8.50 -5.89 -3.55
N ILE A 193 -7.70 -4.90 -3.12
CA ILE A 193 -8.03 -3.99 -2.00
C ILE A 193 -9.22 -3.07 -2.32
N ILE A 194 -9.39 -2.70 -3.59
CA ILE A 194 -10.40 -1.72 -4.04
C ILE A 194 -11.78 -2.39 -4.18
N ASP A 195 -11.85 -3.72 -4.06
CA ASP A 195 -13.07 -4.51 -4.21
C ASP A 195 -13.32 -5.39 -2.97
N PRO A 196 -13.99 -4.87 -1.92
CA PRO A 196 -14.58 -5.73 -0.90
C PRO A 196 -15.87 -6.34 -1.47
N GLY A 197 -15.74 -7.23 -2.44
CA GLY A 197 -16.79 -8.16 -2.81
C GLY A 197 -17.05 -9.06 -1.61
N ALA A 198 -18.23 -8.94 -1.01
CA ALA A 198 -18.67 -9.73 0.13
C ALA A 198 -18.50 -11.24 -0.13
N THR A 199 -17.59 -11.89 0.59
CA THR A 199 -17.64 -13.34 0.86
C THR A 199 -16.80 -13.68 2.08
N HIS A 200 -17.46 -13.95 3.21
CA HIS A 200 -17.22 -15.12 4.05
C HIS A 200 -18.48 -15.34 4.90
N GLU A 201 -19.50 -15.95 4.29
CA GLU A 201 -20.36 -16.88 5.02
C GLU A 201 -19.70 -18.26 4.91
N SER A 202 -19.25 -18.77 6.06
CA SER A 202 -19.03 -20.20 6.35
C SER A 202 -19.17 -20.37 7.85
#